data_AF-A0A2U8PXI4-F1
#
_entry.id   AF-A0A2U8PXI4-F1
#
_cell.length_a   1.000
_cell.length_b   1.000
_cell.length_c   1.000
_cell.angle_alpha   90.00
_cell.angle_beta   90.00
_cell.angle_gamma   90.00
#
_symmetry.space_group_name_H-M   'P 1'
#
loop_
_entity.id
_entity.type
_entity.pdbx_description
1 polymer ?
#
loop_
_entity_poly.entity_id
_entity_poly.type
_entity_poly.pdbx_seq_one_letter_code
_entity_poly.pdbx_strand_id
1 'polypeptide(L)'
;MLQVKIAAVRSLAALSSLCAFLICGQSGAREGLFDKALFYRASDYCRGVAAGAVALSEDQTVLCLDGPIEKDADVSPAKKLIEGGLFVVRSAGGDIASSIALANVLRERRALVVVYDQCLSSCANYLLIASDRSYVLKGALVAWDYESTDPAFPSCAKLATEKTRDGDYRLQRGSCQPWSADEAHWREILLAQTAFYKERMIDPYFEPPPDNRYLRKLVKSLHPDTHAYHHIGWTLHPRYFARFFKTAIVYETYPEGQAEVDELVARLHLDMKVIYDP
;
A
#
# COMPACT_ATOMS: atom_id res chain seq x y z
N MET A 1 21.91 14.30 -85.03
CA MET A 1 21.52 12.96 -85.50
C MET A 1 20.85 12.22 -84.34
N LEU A 2 19.63 11.70 -84.56
CA LEU A 2 18.72 10.92 -83.68
C LEU A 2 18.33 11.60 -82.34
N GLN A 3 17.13 12.14 -82.07
CA GLN A 3 15.72 11.66 -82.22
C GLN A 3 15.46 10.23 -81.73
N VAL A 4 14.77 10.08 -80.58
CA VAL A 4 13.53 9.26 -80.41
C VAL A 4 12.68 9.84 -79.27
N LYS A 5 11.38 10.01 -79.56
CA LYS A 5 10.26 10.36 -78.67
C LYS A 5 9.60 9.07 -78.15
N ILE A 6 9.12 9.04 -76.90
CA ILE A 6 7.97 8.21 -76.44
C ILE A 6 7.28 9.05 -75.35
N ALA A 7 6.19 9.78 -75.63
CA ALA A 7 4.81 9.35 -75.85
C ALA A 7 4.08 8.86 -74.58
N ALA A 8 2.92 9.49 -74.36
CA ALA A 8 2.04 9.44 -73.21
C ALA A 8 1.36 8.08 -72.98
N VAL A 9 1.00 7.81 -71.71
CA VAL A 9 -0.22 7.07 -71.36
C VAL A 9 -0.95 7.84 -70.26
N ARG A 10 -2.15 8.31 -70.60
CA ARG A 10 -3.21 8.75 -69.68
C ARG A 10 -4.05 7.51 -69.31
N SER A 11 -4.41 7.34 -68.03
CA SER A 11 -5.68 6.76 -67.55
C SER A 11 -5.69 6.81 -66.01
N LEU A 12 -6.49 7.67 -65.35
CA LEU A 12 -7.90 7.49 -64.98
C LEU A 12 -8.20 6.23 -64.14
N ALA A 13 -8.02 6.37 -62.82
CA ALA A 13 -8.86 5.79 -61.77
C ALA A 13 -8.62 6.65 -60.51
N ALA A 14 -9.43 7.65 -60.20
CA ALA A 14 -10.75 7.55 -59.58
C ALA A 14 -10.70 6.82 -58.22
N LEU A 15 -10.94 7.62 -57.17
CA LEU A 15 -11.63 7.26 -55.92
C LEU A 15 -11.07 6.09 -55.10
N SER A 16 -10.57 6.42 -53.91
CA SER A 16 -10.77 5.73 -52.62
C SER A 16 -9.48 5.56 -51.84
N SER A 17 -9.16 6.53 -50.98
CA SER A 17 -8.62 6.23 -49.64
C SER A 17 -8.64 7.47 -48.73
N LEU A 18 -9.81 8.11 -48.64
CA LEU A 18 -10.21 8.79 -47.41
C LEU A 18 -10.70 7.71 -46.45
N CYS A 19 -9.80 7.14 -45.64
CA CYS A 19 -10.11 6.38 -44.40
C CYS A 19 -8.79 5.93 -43.74
N ALA A 20 -7.99 6.88 -43.26
CA ALA A 20 -6.84 6.59 -42.40
C ALA A 20 -6.83 7.48 -41.13
N PHE A 21 -8.00 7.97 -40.74
CA PHE A 21 -8.26 8.53 -39.42
C PHE A 21 -9.36 7.68 -38.78
N LEU A 22 -9.22 7.37 -37.49
CA LEU A 22 -10.15 6.60 -36.63
C LEU A 22 -9.83 5.12 -36.42
N ILE A 23 -8.56 4.78 -36.19
CA ILE A 23 -8.23 3.80 -35.14
C ILE A 23 -7.40 4.50 -34.06
N CYS A 24 -7.87 5.67 -33.61
CA CYS A 24 -7.80 5.95 -32.18
C CYS A 24 -8.82 4.99 -31.57
N GLY A 25 -8.41 3.73 -31.42
CA GLY A 25 -9.10 2.79 -30.58
C GLY A 25 -9.31 3.52 -29.27
N GLN A 26 -10.58 3.80 -28.98
CA GLN A 26 -10.97 4.29 -27.68
C GLN A 26 -10.32 3.33 -26.70
N SER A 27 -9.28 3.79 -26.01
CA SER A 27 -8.95 3.34 -24.67
C SER A 27 -10.17 3.71 -23.82
N GLY A 28 -11.27 3.01 -24.09
CA GLY A 28 -12.44 2.98 -23.26
C GLY A 28 -11.92 2.51 -21.93
N ALA A 29 -11.82 3.48 -21.02
CA ALA A 29 -11.88 3.35 -19.59
C ALA A 29 -11.90 1.88 -19.14
N ARG A 30 -10.74 1.39 -18.67
CA ARG A 30 -10.64 0.22 -17.79
C ARG A 30 -11.30 0.51 -16.41
N GLU A 31 -12.43 1.21 -16.39
CA GLU A 31 -13.29 1.44 -15.23
C GLU A 31 -14.13 0.19 -14.87
N GLY A 32 -13.88 -0.95 -15.53
CA GLY A 32 -14.66 -2.18 -15.33
C GLY A 32 -14.07 -3.20 -14.35
N LEU A 33 -13.17 -2.87 -13.42
CA LEU A 33 -12.34 -3.92 -12.78
C LEU A 33 -12.43 -4.07 -11.26
N PHE A 34 -13.32 -3.33 -10.59
CA PHE A 34 -13.58 -3.52 -9.16
C PHE A 34 -15.09 -3.58 -8.92
N ASP A 35 -15.60 -4.78 -8.61
CA ASP A 35 -16.97 -4.96 -8.14
C ASP A 35 -17.07 -4.42 -6.70
N LYS A 36 -17.37 -3.13 -6.57
CA LYS A 36 -17.51 -2.47 -5.26
C LYS A 36 -18.50 -3.21 -4.36
N ALA A 37 -19.62 -3.67 -4.93
CA ALA A 37 -20.64 -4.37 -4.16
C ALA A 37 -20.11 -5.69 -3.58
N LEU A 38 -19.25 -6.39 -4.32
CA LEU A 38 -18.54 -7.56 -3.80
C LEU A 38 -17.64 -7.20 -2.61
N PHE A 39 -16.90 -6.09 -2.67
CA PHE A 39 -16.00 -5.69 -1.58
C PHE A 39 -16.72 -5.28 -0.30
N TYR A 40 -17.84 -4.57 -0.43
CA TYR A 40 -18.70 -4.26 0.72
C TYR A 40 -19.33 -5.53 1.31
N ARG A 41 -19.81 -6.47 0.49
CA ARG A 41 -20.31 -7.76 1.00
C ARG A 41 -19.23 -8.56 1.73
N ALA A 42 -18.01 -8.57 1.20
CA ALA A 42 -16.89 -9.28 1.82
C ALA A 42 -16.44 -8.61 3.13
N SER A 43 -16.45 -7.27 3.22
CA SER A 43 -16.15 -6.56 4.46
C SER A 43 -17.25 -6.73 5.51
N ASP A 44 -18.52 -6.69 5.12
CA ASP A 44 -19.64 -6.97 6.01
C ASP A 44 -19.59 -8.41 6.57
N TYR A 45 -19.23 -9.39 5.72
CA TYR A 45 -18.96 -10.75 6.18
C TYR A 45 -17.85 -10.78 7.22
N CYS A 46 -16.70 -10.16 6.94
CA CYS A 46 -15.55 -10.19 7.86
C CYS A 46 -15.78 -9.47 9.19
N ARG A 47 -16.63 -8.43 9.24
CA ARG A 47 -17.05 -7.78 10.50
C ARG A 47 -17.81 -8.73 11.44
N GLY A 48 -18.49 -9.75 10.90
CA GLY A 48 -19.25 -10.74 11.66
C GLY A 48 -18.43 -11.94 12.12
N VAL A 49 -17.19 -12.08 11.63
CA VAL A 49 -16.28 -13.16 12.02
C VAL A 49 -15.54 -12.77 13.31
N ALA A 50 -15.18 -13.76 14.14
CA ALA A 50 -14.51 -13.52 15.41
C ALA A 50 -13.23 -12.67 15.24
N ALA A 51 -13.13 -11.57 15.97
CA ALA A 51 -11.98 -10.68 15.96
C ALA A 51 -10.69 -11.38 16.44
N GLY A 52 -9.56 -11.03 15.84
CA GLY A 52 -8.20 -11.46 16.20
C GLY A 52 -7.67 -12.67 15.44
N ALA A 53 -8.52 -13.39 14.69
CA ALA A 53 -8.10 -14.57 13.96
C ALA A 53 -8.09 -14.35 12.43
N VAL A 54 -7.12 -14.95 11.76
CA VAL A 54 -7.18 -15.16 10.31
C VAL A 54 -8.23 -16.23 10.04
N ALA A 55 -9.32 -15.85 9.38
CA ALA A 55 -10.46 -16.73 9.16
C ALA A 55 -10.79 -16.85 7.67
N LEU A 56 -11.08 -18.06 7.21
CA LEU A 56 -11.41 -18.32 5.81
C LEU A 56 -12.90 -18.68 5.69
N SER A 57 -13.58 -18.13 4.70
CA SER A 57 -14.95 -18.52 4.36
C SER A 57 -15.05 -19.99 3.95
N GLU A 58 -16.24 -20.59 4.11
CA GLU A 58 -16.45 -22.01 3.79
C GLU A 58 -16.15 -22.34 2.32
N ASP A 59 -16.48 -21.41 1.41
CA ASP A 59 -16.22 -21.50 -0.02
C ASP A 59 -14.77 -21.12 -0.41
N GLN A 60 -13.95 -20.75 0.57
CA GLN A 60 -12.54 -20.37 0.43
C GLN A 60 -12.30 -19.14 -0.45
N THR A 61 -13.33 -18.31 -0.70
CA THR A 61 -13.24 -17.11 -1.55
C THR A 61 -12.80 -15.85 -0.79
N VAL A 62 -13.04 -15.79 0.53
CA VAL A 62 -12.76 -14.63 1.37
C VAL A 62 -11.94 -15.05 2.58
N LEU A 63 -10.75 -14.46 2.72
CA LEU A 63 -9.91 -14.55 3.91
C LEU A 63 -10.04 -13.24 4.70
N CYS A 64 -10.48 -13.32 5.94
CA CYS A 64 -10.63 -12.20 6.86
C CYS A 64 -9.45 -12.10 7.82
N LEU A 65 -9.00 -10.88 8.07
CA LEU A 65 -8.21 -10.51 9.24
C LEU A 65 -8.85 -9.27 9.87
N ASP A 66 -9.43 -9.42 11.05
CA ASP A 66 -10.03 -8.32 11.81
C ASP A 66 -9.37 -8.22 13.20
N GLY A 67 -8.39 -7.34 13.37
CA GLY A 67 -7.68 -7.16 14.64
C GLY A 67 -6.17 -6.96 14.50
N PRO A 68 -5.42 -7.02 15.62
CA PRO A 68 -3.96 -6.98 15.60
C PRO A 68 -3.37 -8.22 14.91
N ILE A 69 -2.17 -8.07 14.36
CA ILE A 69 -1.39 -9.17 13.82
C ILE A 69 -0.58 -9.73 14.98
N GLU A 70 -1.07 -10.82 15.56
CA GLU A 70 -0.42 -11.47 16.69
C GLU A 70 0.91 -12.10 16.30
N LYS A 71 1.82 -12.20 17.28
CA LYS A 71 3.03 -12.99 17.13
C LYS A 71 2.66 -14.46 16.89
N ASP A 72 3.34 -15.10 15.94
CA ASP A 72 3.12 -16.50 15.57
C ASP A 72 1.69 -16.78 15.05
N ALA A 73 1.04 -15.78 14.43
CA ALA A 73 -0.30 -15.95 13.86
C ALA A 73 -0.36 -17.11 12.85
N ASP A 74 -1.40 -17.95 12.95
CA ASP A 74 -1.57 -19.08 12.04
C ASP A 74 -1.97 -18.61 10.63
N VAL A 75 -1.03 -18.70 9.70
CA VAL A 75 -1.23 -18.39 8.28
C VAL A 75 -1.76 -19.58 7.47
N SER A 76 -1.99 -20.75 8.09
CA SER A 76 -2.50 -21.94 7.40
C SER A 76 -3.83 -21.73 6.68
N PRO A 77 -4.80 -20.94 7.19
CA PRO A 77 -6.04 -20.67 6.46
C PRO A 77 -5.77 -19.91 5.15
N ALA A 78 -4.80 -19.00 5.13
CA ALA A 78 -4.43 -18.23 3.94
C ALA A 78 -3.93 -19.13 2.80
N LYS A 79 -3.32 -20.28 3.12
CA LYS A 79 -2.88 -21.27 2.13
C LYS A 79 -4.04 -22.01 1.45
N LYS A 80 -5.25 -21.92 1.99
CA LYS A 80 -6.45 -22.54 1.41
C LYS A 80 -7.29 -21.53 0.62
N LEU A 81 -6.98 -20.24 0.69
CA LEU A 81 -7.62 -19.21 -0.14
C LEU A 81 -7.45 -19.59 -1.62
N ILE A 82 -8.54 -19.52 -2.39
CA ILE A 82 -8.50 -19.79 -3.83
C ILE A 82 -7.62 -18.74 -4.54
N GLU A 83 -7.05 -19.11 -5.70
CA GLU A 83 -6.29 -18.17 -6.51
C GLU A 83 -7.19 -17.00 -6.95
N GLY A 84 -6.74 -15.76 -6.73
CA GLY A 84 -7.51 -14.55 -7.00
C GLY A 84 -8.60 -14.23 -5.98
N GLY A 85 -8.67 -14.95 -4.85
CA GLY A 85 -9.60 -14.68 -3.76
C GLY A 85 -9.39 -13.32 -3.08
N LEU A 86 -10.31 -12.93 -2.21
CA LEU A 86 -10.25 -11.67 -1.48
C LEU A 86 -9.56 -11.86 -0.13
N PHE A 87 -8.58 -11.02 0.17
CA PHE A 87 -8.08 -10.84 1.53
C PHE A 87 -8.60 -9.54 2.08
N VAL A 88 -9.49 -9.62 3.06
CA VAL A 88 -10.20 -8.47 3.62
C VAL A 88 -9.63 -8.18 5.01
N VAL A 89 -9.13 -6.97 5.21
CA VAL A 89 -8.36 -6.61 6.41
C VAL A 89 -8.85 -5.32 7.07
N ARG A 90 -8.97 -5.39 8.40
CA ARG A 90 -9.01 -4.26 9.33
C ARG A 90 -7.97 -4.52 10.41
N SER A 91 -6.91 -3.74 10.48
CA SER A 91 -5.82 -3.99 11.42
C SER A 91 -5.05 -2.72 11.80
N ALA A 92 -4.68 -2.64 13.07
CA ALA A 92 -3.78 -1.61 13.58
C ALA A 92 -2.29 -1.94 13.37
N GLY A 93 -1.96 -3.07 12.76
CA GLY A 93 -0.59 -3.58 12.67
C GLY A 93 -0.31 -4.67 13.70
N GLY A 94 0.95 -4.81 14.12
CA GLY A 94 1.41 -5.91 14.97
C GLY A 94 2.66 -6.60 14.41
N ASP A 95 2.83 -7.87 14.73
CA ASP A 95 4.07 -8.60 14.50
C ASP A 95 4.53 -8.59 13.03
N ILE A 96 5.76 -8.09 12.83
CA ILE A 96 6.39 -7.90 11.52
C ILE A 96 6.60 -9.24 10.82
N ALA A 97 7.09 -10.25 11.53
CA ALA A 97 7.42 -11.55 10.94
C ALA A 97 6.15 -12.25 10.43
N SER A 98 5.10 -12.25 11.25
CA SER A 98 3.78 -12.81 10.93
C SER A 98 3.12 -12.05 9.77
N SER A 99 3.25 -10.72 9.75
CA SER A 99 2.78 -9.87 8.64
C SER A 99 3.43 -10.24 7.31
N ILE A 100 4.77 -10.41 7.29
CA ILE A 100 5.51 -10.80 6.08
C ILE A 100 5.15 -12.22 5.66
N ALA A 101 5.04 -13.16 6.61
CA ALA A 101 4.67 -14.54 6.34
C ALA A 101 3.28 -14.61 5.67
N LEU A 102 2.29 -13.90 6.22
CA LEU A 102 0.95 -13.81 5.64
C LEU A 102 1.01 -13.16 4.25
N ALA A 103 1.71 -12.03 4.10
CA ALA A 103 1.83 -11.32 2.83
C ALA A 103 2.45 -12.19 1.71
N ASN A 104 3.41 -13.05 2.04
CA ASN A 104 3.99 -14.00 1.09
C ASN A 104 2.94 -15.00 0.58
N VAL A 105 2.14 -15.59 1.48
CA VAL A 105 1.05 -16.50 1.10
C VAL A 105 0.01 -15.78 0.23
N LEU A 106 -0.39 -14.56 0.61
CA LEU A 106 -1.36 -13.77 -0.18
C LEU A 106 -0.88 -13.49 -1.60
N ARG A 107 0.43 -13.24 -1.77
CA ARG A 107 1.04 -13.06 -3.08
C ARG A 107 1.00 -14.33 -3.93
N GLU A 108 1.33 -15.48 -3.33
CA GLU A 108 1.25 -16.79 -4.01
C GLU A 108 -0.18 -17.08 -4.49
N ARG A 109 -1.19 -16.65 -3.73
CA ARG A 109 -2.60 -16.76 -4.09
C ARG A 109 -3.09 -15.66 -5.04
N ARG A 110 -2.25 -14.69 -5.41
CA ARG A 110 -2.66 -13.50 -6.18
C ARG A 110 -3.90 -12.83 -5.59
N ALA A 111 -4.01 -12.83 -4.26
CA ALA A 111 -5.17 -12.33 -3.56
C ALA A 111 -5.37 -10.84 -3.85
N LEU A 112 -6.63 -10.39 -3.92
CA LEU A 112 -6.95 -8.97 -3.94
C LEU A 112 -7.12 -8.49 -2.50
N VAL A 113 -6.29 -7.54 -2.07
CA VAL A 113 -6.36 -7.00 -0.71
C VAL A 113 -7.46 -5.94 -0.65
N VAL A 114 -8.41 -6.08 0.28
CA VAL A 114 -9.49 -5.13 0.53
C VAL A 114 -9.34 -4.59 1.94
N VAL A 115 -9.10 -3.29 2.07
CA VAL A 115 -9.00 -2.62 3.37
C VAL A 115 -10.34 -2.00 3.72
N TYR A 116 -10.84 -2.28 4.93
CA TYR A 116 -12.00 -1.62 5.51
C TYR A 116 -11.65 -1.05 6.89
N ASP A 117 -12.26 0.09 7.24
CA ASP A 117 -12.02 0.89 8.46
C ASP A 117 -10.58 1.36 8.66
N GLN A 118 -9.60 0.47 8.83
CA GLN A 118 -8.21 0.85 9.04
C GLN A 118 -7.18 -0.22 8.64
N CYS A 119 -6.01 0.24 8.20
CA CYS A 119 -4.81 -0.57 7.98
C CYS A 119 -3.59 0.27 8.37
N LEU A 120 -3.09 0.07 9.59
CA LEU A 120 -2.03 0.89 10.19
C LEU A 120 -0.72 0.10 10.32
N SER A 121 0.39 0.82 10.44
CA SER A 121 1.70 0.27 10.78
C SER A 121 2.08 -0.97 9.95
N SER A 122 2.32 -2.13 10.57
CA SER A 122 2.60 -3.40 9.88
C SER A 122 1.55 -3.81 8.85
N CYS A 123 0.27 -3.49 9.03
CA CYS A 123 -0.73 -3.71 7.99
C CYS A 123 -0.42 -2.87 6.73
N ALA A 124 -0.17 -1.57 6.90
CA ALA A 124 0.14 -0.66 5.78
C ALA A 124 1.49 -0.99 5.13
N ASN A 125 2.47 -1.43 5.93
CA ASN A 125 3.81 -1.78 5.48
C ASN A 125 3.87 -3.10 4.71
N TYR A 126 3.07 -4.10 5.08
CA TYR A 126 3.23 -5.47 4.56
C TYR A 126 1.97 -6.01 3.89
N LEU A 127 0.80 -5.83 4.49
CA LEU A 127 -0.44 -6.44 3.99
C LEU A 127 -1.06 -5.63 2.85
N LEU A 128 -1.06 -4.30 2.94
CA LEU A 128 -1.55 -3.41 1.88
C LEU A 128 -0.80 -3.63 0.56
N ILE A 129 0.47 -4.03 0.61
CA ILE A 129 1.32 -4.26 -0.58
C ILE A 129 1.69 -5.74 -0.74
N ALA A 130 0.90 -6.64 -0.14
CA ALA A 130 1.20 -8.07 -0.17
C ALA A 130 1.16 -8.64 -1.59
N SER A 131 0.20 -8.21 -2.40
CA SER A 131 -0.13 -8.77 -3.71
C SER A 131 -0.08 -7.70 -4.81
N ASP A 132 -0.51 -8.04 -6.03
CA ASP A 132 -0.47 -7.16 -7.20
C ASP A 132 -1.52 -6.04 -7.13
N ARG A 133 -2.60 -6.22 -6.36
CA ARG A 133 -3.72 -5.29 -6.30
C ARG A 133 -4.28 -5.15 -4.89
N SER A 134 -4.61 -3.91 -4.54
CA SER A 134 -5.25 -3.54 -3.29
C SER A 134 -6.32 -2.49 -3.51
N TYR A 135 -7.40 -2.60 -2.75
CA TYR A 135 -8.54 -1.70 -2.78
C TYR A 135 -8.84 -1.19 -1.38
N VAL A 136 -8.92 0.12 -1.21
CA VAL A 136 -9.21 0.78 0.08
C VAL A 136 -10.63 1.33 0.01
N LEU A 137 -11.53 0.77 0.82
CA LEU A 137 -12.93 1.18 0.87
C LEU A 137 -13.08 2.62 1.35
N LYS A 138 -14.19 3.26 0.97
CA LYS A 138 -14.51 4.61 1.46
C LYS A 138 -14.53 4.66 2.97
N GLY A 139 -13.89 5.69 3.54
CA GLY A 139 -13.80 5.89 4.98
C GLY A 139 -12.83 4.94 5.69
N ALA A 140 -12.02 4.16 4.96
CA ALA A 140 -10.92 3.43 5.57
C ALA A 140 -9.68 4.33 5.70
N LEU A 141 -8.98 4.23 6.84
CA LEU A 141 -7.75 4.94 7.11
C LEU A 141 -6.54 4.03 6.92
N VAL A 142 -5.65 4.38 6.00
CA VAL A 142 -4.35 3.74 5.88
C VAL A 142 -3.29 4.73 6.34
N ALA A 143 -2.51 4.32 7.34
CA ALA A 143 -1.42 5.15 7.84
C ALA A 143 -0.17 4.32 8.09
N TRP A 144 0.97 4.90 7.74
CA TRP A 144 2.28 4.38 8.06
C TRP A 144 2.82 5.07 9.30
N ASP A 145 3.57 4.31 10.08
CA ASP A 145 4.35 4.82 11.21
C ASP A 145 5.64 4.00 11.33
N TYR A 146 6.46 4.38 12.30
CA TYR A 146 7.55 3.53 12.78
C TYR A 146 7.07 2.75 13.99
N GLU A 147 6.78 1.47 13.78
CA GLU A 147 6.37 0.56 14.84
C GLU A 147 7.41 0.51 15.97
N SER A 148 6.94 0.54 17.20
CA SER A 148 7.75 0.34 18.38
C SER A 148 7.21 -0.84 19.18
N THR A 149 8.14 -1.63 19.70
CA THR A 149 7.85 -2.75 20.59
C THR A 149 7.81 -2.33 22.06
N ASP A 150 8.08 -1.05 22.36
CA ASP A 150 7.97 -0.51 23.71
C ASP A 150 6.54 -0.01 23.96
N PRO A 151 5.78 -0.63 24.87
CA PRO A 151 4.43 -0.20 25.21
C PRO A 151 4.38 1.22 25.81
N ALA A 152 5.49 1.74 26.34
CA ALA A 152 5.58 3.14 26.78
C ALA A 152 5.74 4.11 25.61
N PHE A 153 6.15 3.64 24.42
CA PHE A 153 6.40 4.46 23.24
C PHE A 153 5.99 3.72 21.95
N PRO A 154 4.70 3.51 21.65
CA PRO A 154 4.24 2.60 20.61
C PRO A 154 4.54 3.03 19.16
N SER A 155 4.94 4.28 18.92
CA SER A 155 5.54 4.67 17.64
C SER A 155 6.74 5.58 17.87
N CYS A 156 7.80 5.39 17.09
CA CYS A 156 9.01 6.18 17.23
C CYS A 156 9.64 6.57 15.92
N ALA A 157 9.35 7.79 15.50
CA ALA A 157 10.10 8.44 14.44
C ALA A 157 11.16 9.37 15.05
N LYS A 158 12.31 9.47 14.40
CA LYS A 158 13.29 10.54 14.55
C LYS A 158 13.65 11.06 13.17
N LEU A 159 14.14 12.29 13.08
CA LEU A 159 14.78 12.74 11.84
C LEU A 159 16.21 12.19 11.81
N ALA A 160 16.62 11.67 10.65
CA ALA A 160 18.00 11.31 10.38
C ALA A 160 18.92 12.51 10.63
N THR A 161 20.14 12.26 11.09
CA THR A 161 21.19 13.29 11.14
C THR A 161 21.74 13.62 9.75
N GLU A 162 21.68 12.65 8.84
CA GLU A 162 22.13 12.78 7.48
C GLU A 162 21.01 13.22 6.54
N LYS A 163 21.38 14.06 5.56
CA LYS A 163 20.47 14.47 4.50
C LYS A 163 20.40 13.41 3.43
N THR A 164 19.22 13.25 2.86
CA THR A 164 19.00 12.49 1.64
C THR A 164 19.68 13.11 0.43
N ARG A 165 19.67 12.37 -0.69
CA ARG A 165 20.03 12.89 -2.02
C ARG A 165 19.22 14.13 -2.43
N ASP A 166 17.97 14.27 -1.95
CA ASP A 166 17.13 15.45 -2.18
C ASP A 166 17.36 16.60 -1.18
N GLY A 167 18.33 16.46 -0.26
CA GLY A 167 18.80 17.54 0.62
C GLY A 167 17.99 17.76 1.91
N ASP A 168 17.05 16.86 2.22
CA ASP A 168 16.22 16.91 3.42
C ASP A 168 16.57 15.78 4.40
N TYR A 169 16.14 15.91 5.65
CA TYR A 169 16.29 14.84 6.64
C TYR A 169 15.21 13.78 6.44
N ARG A 170 15.57 12.50 6.40
CA ARG A 170 14.56 11.41 6.40
C ARG A 170 13.92 11.27 7.76
N LEU A 171 12.70 10.77 7.79
CA LEU A 171 12.25 10.08 8.98
C LEU A 171 13.01 8.75 9.06
N GLN A 172 13.35 8.36 10.28
CA GLN A 172 13.99 7.08 10.59
C GLN A 172 13.37 6.55 11.86
N ARG A 173 13.53 5.24 12.08
CA ARG A 173 13.14 4.63 13.34
C ARG A 173 13.96 5.24 14.48
N GLY A 174 13.27 5.78 15.47
CA GLY A 174 13.86 6.25 16.72
C GLY A 174 14.41 5.10 17.56
N SER A 175 15.25 5.41 18.55
CA SER A 175 15.72 4.44 19.54
C SER A 175 14.62 4.21 20.58
N CYS A 176 13.65 3.37 20.28
CA CYS A 176 12.56 3.03 21.22
C CYS A 176 12.63 1.64 21.80
N GLN A 177 13.80 1.00 21.77
CA GLN A 177 14.14 -0.01 22.74
C GLN A 177 15.65 -0.01 23.04
N PRO A 178 16.06 -0.47 24.23
CA PRO A 178 17.43 -0.89 24.47
C PRO A 178 17.73 -2.15 23.63
N TRP A 179 18.85 -2.15 22.91
CA TRP A 179 19.39 -3.36 22.29
C TRP A 179 19.72 -4.41 23.36
N SER A 180 18.82 -5.33 23.71
CA SER A 180 19.20 -6.61 24.35
C SER A 180 18.06 -7.62 24.45
N ALA A 181 18.20 -8.75 23.73
CA ALA A 181 18.07 -10.14 24.20
C ALA A 181 18.09 -11.13 23.01
N ASP A 182 17.77 -10.68 21.79
CA ASP A 182 17.79 -11.55 20.61
C ASP A 182 18.18 -10.79 19.32
N GLU A 183 19.44 -10.37 19.26
CA GLU A 183 20.01 -9.72 18.07
C GLU A 183 19.90 -10.61 16.82
N ALA A 184 19.99 -11.93 17.01
CA ALA A 184 19.87 -12.91 15.93
C ALA A 184 18.46 -12.89 15.33
N HIS A 185 17.41 -13.00 16.15
CA HIS A 185 16.03 -12.94 15.67
C HIS A 185 15.69 -11.58 15.05
N TRP A 186 16.14 -10.48 15.65
CA TRP A 186 15.93 -9.16 15.07
C TRP A 186 16.61 -9.03 13.71
N ARG A 187 17.82 -9.59 13.56
CA ARG A 187 18.53 -9.64 12.27
C ARG A 187 17.76 -10.46 11.23
N GLU A 188 17.15 -11.57 11.62
CA GLU A 188 16.28 -12.36 10.71
C GLU A 188 15.08 -11.55 10.24
N ILE A 189 14.41 -10.82 11.14
CA ILE A 189 13.30 -9.92 10.80
C ILE A 189 13.77 -8.85 9.81
N LEU A 190 14.91 -8.20 10.05
CA LEU A 190 15.46 -7.18 9.14
C LEU A 190 15.81 -7.76 7.76
N LEU A 191 16.36 -8.98 7.71
CA LEU A 191 16.63 -9.68 6.46
C LEU A 191 15.34 -10.01 5.71
N ALA A 192 14.31 -10.49 6.41
CA ALA A 192 13.00 -10.77 5.84
C ALA A 192 12.32 -9.49 5.32
N GLN A 193 12.36 -8.38 6.07
CA GLN A 193 11.88 -7.08 5.62
C GLN A 193 12.61 -6.60 4.37
N THR A 194 13.94 -6.70 4.35
CA THR A 194 14.76 -6.29 3.21
C THR A 194 14.39 -7.09 1.96
N ALA A 195 14.27 -8.41 2.08
CA ALA A 195 13.84 -9.28 0.99
C ALA A 195 12.42 -8.95 0.52
N PHE A 196 11.50 -8.73 1.47
CA PHE A 196 10.12 -8.33 1.19
C PHE A 196 10.09 -7.06 0.33
N TYR A 197 10.69 -5.96 0.79
CA TYR A 197 10.66 -4.69 0.06
C TYR A 197 11.40 -4.76 -1.27
N LYS A 198 12.55 -5.44 -1.35
CA LYS A 198 13.26 -5.64 -2.63
C LYS A 198 12.35 -6.22 -3.72
N GLU A 199 11.44 -7.10 -3.34
CA GLU A 199 10.50 -7.70 -4.27
C GLU A 199 9.26 -6.85 -4.54
N ARG A 200 8.77 -6.06 -3.58
CA ARG A 200 7.52 -5.27 -3.69
C ARG A 200 7.72 -3.83 -4.18
N MET A 201 8.92 -3.28 -4.04
CA MET A 201 9.19 -1.88 -4.37
C MET A 201 9.71 -1.72 -5.79
N ILE A 202 9.39 -0.58 -6.40
CA ILE A 202 9.94 -0.18 -7.71
C ILE A 202 11.39 0.28 -7.55
N ASP A 203 11.67 1.09 -6.52
CA ASP A 203 13.02 1.54 -6.21
C ASP A 203 13.76 0.47 -5.39
N PRO A 204 14.87 -0.11 -5.88
CA PRO A 204 15.66 -1.09 -5.12
C PRO A 204 16.36 -0.48 -3.90
N TYR A 205 16.42 0.85 -3.79
CA TYR A 205 16.96 1.59 -2.65
C TYR A 205 15.87 2.17 -1.75
N PHE A 206 14.63 1.68 -1.88
CA PHE A 206 13.55 2.08 -1.00
C PHE A 206 13.89 1.76 0.46
N GLU A 207 13.66 2.73 1.33
CA GLU A 207 13.76 2.59 2.78
C GLU A 207 12.36 2.73 3.38
N PRO A 208 11.83 1.70 4.07
CA PRO A 208 10.51 1.75 4.69
C PRO A 208 10.50 2.56 5.99
N PRO A 209 9.31 3.01 6.44
CA PRO A 209 8.06 3.20 5.70
C PRO A 209 8.15 4.30 4.63
N PRO A 210 7.22 4.34 3.65
CA PRO A 210 7.20 5.38 2.64
C PRO A 210 6.92 6.76 3.27
N ASP A 211 7.67 7.77 2.84
CA ASP A 211 7.46 9.16 3.25
C ASP A 211 7.66 10.12 2.07
N ASN A 212 7.46 11.41 2.32
CA ASN A 212 7.81 12.44 1.35
C ASN A 212 8.32 13.72 2.02
N ARG A 213 8.74 14.67 1.19
CA ARG A 213 9.29 15.96 1.63
C ARG A 213 8.32 16.78 2.48
N TYR A 214 7.03 16.80 2.14
CA TYR A 214 6.02 17.54 2.88
C TYR A 214 5.89 16.97 4.30
N LEU A 215 5.73 15.65 4.41
CA LEU A 215 5.63 14.94 5.69
C LEU A 215 6.86 15.19 6.58
N ARG A 216 8.06 15.06 6.03
CA ARG A 216 9.32 15.33 6.77
C ARG A 216 9.37 16.75 7.34
N LYS A 217 8.95 17.76 6.56
CA LYS A 217 8.90 19.15 7.01
C LYS A 217 7.84 19.38 8.08
N LEU A 218 6.67 18.77 7.91
CA LEU A 218 5.58 18.91 8.87
C LEU A 218 5.94 18.25 10.20
N VAL A 219 6.43 17.01 10.19
CA VAL A 219 6.95 16.33 11.38
C VAL A 219 8.01 17.19 12.07
N LYS A 220 8.99 17.72 11.32
CA LYS A 220 10.02 18.64 11.85
C LYS A 220 9.42 19.87 12.57
N SER A 221 8.33 20.43 12.04
CA SER A 221 7.68 21.61 12.63
C SER A 221 6.84 21.30 13.87
N LEU A 222 6.36 20.07 14.05
CA LEU A 222 5.50 19.70 15.17
C LEU A 222 6.27 19.65 16.50
N HIS A 223 7.55 19.27 16.49
CA HIS A 223 8.37 19.19 17.70
C HIS A 223 9.80 19.68 17.44
N PRO A 224 10.02 21.02 17.39
CA PRO A 224 11.32 21.58 17.08
C PRO A 224 12.41 21.23 18.11
N ASP A 225 12.01 20.92 19.36
CA ASP A 225 12.94 20.84 20.50
C ASP A 225 13.23 19.40 20.98
N THR A 226 12.32 18.44 20.77
CA THR A 226 12.43 17.10 21.39
C THR A 226 13.13 16.07 20.50
N HIS A 227 13.17 16.28 19.16
CA HIS A 227 13.67 15.32 18.16
C HIS A 227 13.08 13.89 18.21
N ALA A 228 12.10 13.64 19.09
CA ALA A 228 11.40 12.38 19.28
C ALA A 228 9.90 12.59 19.07
N TYR A 229 9.33 11.79 18.18
CA TYR A 229 7.95 11.87 17.75
C TYR A 229 7.23 10.60 18.19
N HIS A 230 6.43 10.72 19.24
CA HIS A 230 5.63 9.62 19.78
C HIS A 230 4.21 9.67 19.22
N HIS A 231 3.63 8.51 18.97
CA HIS A 231 2.27 8.32 18.46
C HIS A 231 1.96 9.14 17.20
N ILE A 232 2.88 9.17 16.22
CA ILE A 232 2.66 9.85 14.94
C ILE A 232 2.68 8.83 13.80
N GLY A 233 1.57 8.80 13.07
CA GLY A 233 1.48 8.16 11.76
C GLY A 233 1.19 9.19 10.67
N TRP A 234 1.21 8.75 9.42
CA TRP A 234 0.85 9.59 8.29
C TRP A 234 0.20 8.78 7.19
N THR A 235 -0.71 9.43 6.47
CA THR A 235 -1.22 8.94 5.19
C THR A 235 -0.20 9.20 4.09
N LEU A 236 -0.34 8.54 2.94
CA LEU A 236 0.48 8.78 1.76
C LEU A 236 -0.44 9.01 0.57
N HIS A 237 -0.28 10.15 -0.09
CA HIS A 237 -1.15 10.54 -1.19
C HIS A 237 -1.05 9.53 -2.35
N PRO A 238 -2.17 9.06 -2.94
CA PRO A 238 -2.15 8.00 -3.95
C PRO A 238 -1.28 8.27 -5.18
N ARG A 239 -1.07 9.55 -5.53
CA ARG A 239 -0.13 9.98 -6.58
C ARG A 239 1.29 9.44 -6.41
N TYR A 240 1.69 9.05 -5.20
CA TYR A 240 3.02 8.52 -4.92
C TYR A 240 3.10 6.99 -5.04
N PHE A 241 1.99 6.27 -5.04
CA PHE A 241 2.01 4.79 -5.00
C PHE A 241 2.72 4.17 -6.19
N ALA A 242 2.42 4.63 -7.41
CA ALA A 242 3.05 4.14 -8.63
C ALA A 242 4.56 4.45 -8.73
N ARG A 243 5.11 5.28 -7.83
CA ARG A 243 6.55 5.51 -7.72
C ARG A 243 7.20 4.54 -6.72
N PHE A 244 6.47 4.13 -5.70
CA PHE A 244 7.01 3.34 -4.60
C PHE A 244 6.74 1.85 -4.80
N PHE A 245 5.50 1.47 -5.08
CA PHE A 245 5.01 0.10 -5.01
C PHE A 245 4.79 -0.51 -6.39
N LYS A 246 5.07 -1.81 -6.52
CA LYS A 246 4.62 -2.61 -7.67
C LYS A 246 3.13 -2.93 -7.58
N THR A 247 2.57 -2.97 -6.37
CA THR A 247 1.14 -3.15 -6.11
C THR A 247 0.34 -1.97 -6.64
N ALA A 248 -0.72 -2.25 -7.41
CA ALA A 248 -1.72 -1.25 -7.77
C ALA A 248 -2.68 -1.04 -6.60
N ILE A 249 -2.52 0.07 -5.87
CA ILE A 249 -3.38 0.45 -4.75
C ILE A 249 -4.42 1.46 -5.25
N VAL A 250 -5.70 1.13 -5.09
CA VAL A 250 -6.83 1.98 -5.48
C VAL A 250 -7.62 2.37 -4.25
N TYR A 251 -7.80 3.67 -4.05
CA TYR A 251 -8.72 4.20 -3.04
C TYR A 251 -10.07 4.43 -3.68
N GLU A 252 -11.14 4.01 -3.00
CA GLU A 252 -12.47 4.47 -3.36
C GLU A 252 -12.60 5.97 -3.14
N THR A 253 -12.07 6.47 -2.02
CA THR A 253 -11.97 7.90 -1.71
C THR A 253 -10.75 8.08 -0.80
N TYR A 254 -9.84 8.96 -1.19
CA TYR A 254 -8.72 9.38 -0.33
C TYR A 254 -9.17 10.61 0.47
N PRO A 255 -8.76 10.77 1.75
CA PRO A 255 -9.16 11.94 2.53
C PRO A 255 -8.87 13.26 1.81
N GLU A 256 -9.77 14.23 1.93
CA GLU A 256 -9.66 15.53 1.26
C GLU A 256 -8.82 16.54 2.07
N GLY A 257 -8.54 16.23 3.33
CA GLY A 257 -7.76 17.11 4.20
C GLY A 257 -7.51 16.55 5.59
N GLN A 258 -6.73 17.30 6.37
CA GLN A 258 -6.40 16.94 7.75
C GLN A 258 -7.64 16.81 8.65
N ALA A 259 -8.67 17.65 8.45
CA ALA A 259 -9.90 17.58 9.24
C ALA A 259 -10.62 16.23 9.09
N GLU A 260 -10.71 15.70 7.87
CA GLU A 260 -11.29 14.38 7.63
C GLU A 260 -10.42 13.27 8.23
N VAL A 261 -9.10 13.37 8.14
CA VAL A 261 -8.18 12.42 8.82
C VAL A 261 -8.40 12.43 10.33
N ASP A 262 -8.56 13.60 10.94
CA ASP A 262 -8.82 13.74 12.38
C ASP A 262 -10.18 13.13 12.77
N GLU A 263 -11.22 13.30 11.94
CA GLU A 263 -12.52 12.65 12.12
C GLU A 263 -12.42 11.11 12.02
N LEU A 264 -11.65 10.60 11.07
CA LEU A 264 -11.39 9.16 10.93
C LEU A 264 -10.66 8.62 12.17
N VAL A 265 -9.60 9.30 12.63
CA VAL A 265 -8.85 8.95 13.85
C VAL A 265 -9.77 8.89 15.07
N ALA A 266 -10.63 9.91 15.25
CA ALA A 266 -11.57 9.96 16.36
C ALA A 266 -12.61 8.83 16.30
N ARG A 267 -13.19 8.57 15.12
CA ARG A 267 -14.17 7.50 14.89
C ARG A 267 -13.58 6.11 15.12
N LEU A 268 -12.30 5.92 14.80
CA LEU A 268 -11.59 4.65 14.97
C LEU A 268 -11.00 4.49 16.38
N HIS A 269 -11.18 5.48 17.27
CA HIS A 269 -10.65 5.49 18.63
C HIS A 269 -9.12 5.28 18.68
N LEU A 270 -8.40 5.90 17.76
CA LEU A 270 -6.95 5.78 17.67
C LEU A 270 -6.24 6.74 18.63
N ASP A 271 -5.39 6.18 19.49
CA ASP A 271 -4.51 6.96 20.39
C ASP A 271 -3.21 7.37 19.66
N MET A 272 -3.37 8.03 18.51
CA MET A 272 -2.27 8.56 17.71
C MET A 272 -2.69 9.75 16.87
N LYS A 273 -1.73 10.63 16.59
CA LYS A 273 -1.88 11.69 15.59
C LYS A 273 -1.56 11.13 14.21
N VAL A 274 -2.48 11.28 13.27
CA VAL A 274 -2.24 10.91 11.86
C VAL A 274 -2.13 12.16 11.01
N ILE A 275 -1.01 12.30 10.32
CA ILE A 275 -0.74 13.43 9.42
C ILE A 275 -1.32 13.14 8.04
N TYR A 276 -2.10 14.08 7.52
CA TYR A 276 -2.58 14.09 6.15
C TYR A 276 -1.47 14.44 5.16
N ASP A 277 -1.38 13.71 4.06
CA ASP A 277 -0.51 14.00 2.92
C ASP A 277 -1.33 14.51 1.72
N PRO A 278 -1.25 15.80 1.37
CA PRO A 278 -2.02 16.41 0.28
C PRO A 278 -1.47 16.10 -1.12
#